data_AF-A0ABD3VPT7-F1
#
_entry.id   AF-A0ABD3VPT7-F1
#
_cell.length_a   1.000
_cell.length_b   1.000
_cell.length_c   1.000
_cell.angle_alpha   90.00
_cell.angle_beta   90.00
_cell.angle_gamma   90.00
#
_symmetry.space_group_name_H-M   'P 1'
#
loop_
_entity.id
_entity.type
_entity.pdbx_description
1 polymer ?
#
loop_
_entity_poly.entity_id
_entity_poly.type
_entity_poly.pdbx_seq_one_letter_code
_entity_poly.pdbx_strand_id
1 'polypeptide(L)'
;MKMRCLMNVLNAESSLLSGIDFTGTLAGMAYVGVLCGPLSGTVIKHFSTSLHPELKTAVTLAHEIGHLLGLVHDTPSCACADPSAKCIMDPDITTNPTIFSSCSKTDLQRLLHGGMGHCLHDLPATVYGGPVCGNGIRETGEVCDCGDVV
;
A
#
# COMPACT_ATOMS: atom_id res chain seq x y z
N MET A 1 -15.65 4.92 14.81
CA MET A 1 -15.09 3.98 13.81
C MET A 1 -15.00 2.61 14.46
N LYS A 2 -15.65 1.58 13.91
CA LYS A 2 -15.62 0.21 14.48
C LYS A 2 -14.71 -0.62 13.57
N MET A 3 -13.43 -0.72 13.93
CA MET A 3 -12.50 -1.63 13.23
C MET A 3 -12.95 -3.06 13.56
N ARG A 4 -13.51 -3.77 12.59
CA ARG A 4 -13.71 -5.23 12.69
C ARG A 4 -12.42 -5.87 12.20
N CYS A 5 -11.68 -6.49 13.11
CA CYS A 5 -10.63 -7.41 12.71
C CYS A 5 -11.31 -8.56 11.96
N LEU A 6 -10.96 -8.77 10.69
CA LEU A 6 -11.44 -9.89 9.88
C LEU A 6 -10.71 -11.16 10.30
N MET A 7 -10.93 -11.58 11.55
CA MET A 7 -10.39 -12.82 12.09
C MET A 7 -10.90 -13.98 11.22
N ASN A 8 -9.97 -14.75 10.64
CA ASN A 8 -10.21 -15.88 9.71
C ASN A 8 -10.51 -15.53 8.24
N VAL A 9 -10.02 -14.41 7.73
CA VAL A 9 -9.99 -14.14 6.28
C VAL A 9 -8.58 -14.38 5.76
N LEU A 10 -8.45 -15.07 4.63
CA LEU A 10 -7.18 -15.14 3.89
C LEU A 10 -6.94 -13.79 3.24
N ASN A 11 -5.83 -13.14 3.58
CA ASN A 11 -5.44 -11.86 3.02
C ASN A 11 -4.04 -11.97 2.43
N ALA A 12 -3.78 -11.30 1.32
CA ALA A 12 -2.43 -11.15 0.77
C ALA A 12 -1.52 -10.35 1.71
N GLU A 13 -2.11 -9.44 2.50
CA GLU A 13 -1.43 -8.48 3.37
C GLU A 13 -2.33 -8.13 4.56
N SER A 14 -1.73 -7.82 5.71
CA SER A 14 -2.46 -7.26 6.86
C SER A 14 -1.72 -6.10 7.53
N SER A 15 -2.39 -4.96 7.63
CA SER A 15 -1.82 -3.74 8.22
C SER A 15 -2.42 -3.39 9.58
N LEU A 16 -1.58 -3.03 10.55
CA LEU A 16 -1.97 -2.49 11.84
C LEU A 16 -1.89 -0.95 11.83
N LEU A 17 -3.03 -0.28 11.95
CA LEU A 17 -3.12 1.15 12.20
C LEU A 17 -3.11 1.43 13.71
N SER A 18 -1.99 1.98 14.21
CA SER A 18 -1.77 2.29 15.62
C SER A 18 -2.11 3.74 15.95
N GLY A 19 -2.80 3.96 17.07
CA GLY A 19 -3.01 5.30 17.64
C GLY A 19 -1.85 5.80 18.52
N ILE A 20 -0.74 5.05 18.57
CA ILE A 20 0.41 5.32 19.44
C ILE A 20 1.54 5.96 18.61
N ASP A 21 2.25 6.91 19.24
CA ASP A 21 3.48 7.48 18.69
C ASP A 21 4.65 6.50 18.80
N PHE A 22 5.29 6.21 17.66
CA PHE A 22 6.52 5.42 17.64
C PHE A 22 7.72 6.27 18.04
N THR A 23 8.82 5.60 18.38
CA THR A 23 10.05 6.26 18.82
C THR A 23 10.70 7.05 17.68
N GLY A 24 11.18 8.26 17.99
CA GLY A 24 11.86 9.11 17.02
C GLY A 24 10.93 9.59 15.89
N THR A 25 11.38 9.42 14.64
CA THR A 25 10.66 9.86 13.43
C THR A 25 9.95 8.71 12.70
N LEU A 26 9.89 7.52 13.30
CA LEU A 26 9.27 6.35 12.67
C LEU A 26 7.77 6.58 12.44
N ALA A 27 7.35 6.38 11.19
CA ALA A 27 5.97 6.49 10.73
C ALA A 27 5.30 5.11 10.59
N GLY A 28 6.09 4.10 10.21
CA GLY A 28 5.65 2.73 10.04
C GLY A 28 6.84 1.77 9.96
N MET A 29 6.52 0.49 9.75
CA MET A 29 7.50 -0.57 9.52
C MET A 29 6.86 -1.73 8.74
N ALA A 30 7.62 -2.29 7.82
CA ALA A 30 7.34 -3.53 7.11
C ALA A 30 8.64 -4.28 6.78
N TYR A 31 8.53 -5.59 6.56
CA TYR A 31 9.62 -6.38 5.99
C TYR A 31 9.71 -6.17 4.48
N VAL A 32 10.91 -6.24 3.92
CA VAL A 32 11.11 -6.03 2.48
C VAL A 32 10.94 -7.33 1.71
N GLY A 33 10.08 -7.32 0.68
CA GLY A 33 9.97 -8.39 -0.31
C GLY A 33 9.36 -9.70 0.21
N VAL A 34 8.50 -9.62 1.22
CA VAL A 34 7.87 -10.79 1.88
C VAL A 34 6.38 -10.93 1.60
N LEU A 35 5.84 -10.16 0.64
CA LEU A 35 4.43 -10.26 0.26
C LEU A 35 4.06 -11.72 -0.09
N CYS A 36 2.85 -12.14 0.27
CA CYS A 36 2.35 -13.52 0.16
C CYS A 36 3.01 -14.53 1.11
N GLY A 37 3.94 -14.08 1.96
CA GLY A 37 4.51 -14.88 3.04
C GLY A 37 3.83 -14.64 4.39
N PRO A 38 4.18 -15.42 5.43
CA PRO A 38 3.65 -15.25 6.78
C PRO A 38 4.03 -13.93 7.46
N LEU A 39 4.99 -13.19 6.88
CA LEU A 39 5.44 -11.87 7.35
C LEU A 39 4.86 -10.71 6.52
N SER A 40 3.84 -10.98 5.69
CA SER A 40 3.17 -10.01 4.83
C SER A 40 2.26 -9.07 5.63
N GLY A 41 2.86 -8.23 6.47
CA GLY A 41 2.11 -7.27 7.25
C GLY A 41 2.92 -6.02 7.55
N THR A 42 2.17 -4.93 7.78
CA THR A 42 2.73 -3.63 8.13
C THR A 42 2.21 -3.14 9.47
N VAL A 43 2.94 -2.21 10.07
CA VAL A 43 2.44 -1.40 11.18
C VAL A 43 2.67 0.06 10.85
N ILE A 44 1.65 0.89 11.02
CA ILE A 44 1.72 2.33 10.76
C ILE A 44 1.10 3.13 11.91
N LYS A 45 1.59 4.34 12.10
CA LYS A 45 1.00 5.31 13.01
C LYS A 45 -0.15 6.06 12.34
N HIS A 46 -1.21 6.33 13.11
CA HIS A 46 -2.27 7.25 12.74
C HIS A 46 -1.85 8.70 13.02
N PHE A 47 -1.91 9.56 12.01
CA PHE A 47 -1.42 10.95 12.08
C PHE A 47 -2.49 11.96 12.50
N SER A 48 -3.21 11.72 13.60
CA SER A 48 -4.38 12.52 14.02
C SER A 48 -4.14 14.02 14.21
N THR A 49 -2.89 14.44 14.42
CA THR A 49 -2.50 15.85 14.62
C THR A 49 -1.94 16.53 13.36
N SER A 50 -1.83 15.81 12.23
CA SER A 50 -1.38 16.38 10.96
C SER A 50 -2.45 17.26 10.33
N LEU A 51 -2.03 18.21 9.48
CA LEU A 51 -2.96 19.03 8.68
C LEU A 51 -3.84 18.17 7.76
N HIS A 52 -3.29 17.06 7.26
CA HIS A 52 -3.98 16.10 6.39
C HIS A 52 -3.80 14.67 6.94
N PRO A 53 -4.53 14.30 7.99
CA PRO A 53 -4.28 13.06 8.74
C PRO A 53 -4.56 11.81 7.89
N GLU A 54 -5.61 11.82 7.06
CA GLU A 54 -5.98 10.70 6.19
C GLU A 54 -4.94 10.50 5.09
N LEU A 55 -4.56 11.59 4.41
CA LEU A 55 -3.56 11.55 3.34
C LEU A 55 -2.21 11.06 3.86
N LYS A 56 -1.74 11.60 4.99
CA LYS A 56 -0.45 11.19 5.55
C LYS A 56 -0.46 9.73 6.02
N THR A 57 -1.57 9.28 6.60
CA THR A 57 -1.75 7.87 6.96
C THR A 57 -1.75 6.98 5.72
N ALA A 58 -2.44 7.37 4.64
CA ALA A 58 -2.50 6.61 3.38
C ALA A 58 -1.13 6.54 2.67
N VAL A 59 -0.38 7.65 2.62
CA VAL A 59 0.98 7.67 2.05
C VAL A 59 1.91 6.77 2.85
N THR A 60 1.84 6.82 4.19
CA THR A 60 2.63 5.93 5.05
C THR A 60 2.28 4.47 4.81
N LEU A 61 0.98 4.14 4.73
CA LEU A 61 0.53 2.80 4.39
C LEU A 61 1.08 2.33 3.04
N ALA A 62 1.00 3.18 2.01
CA ALA A 62 1.50 2.87 0.68
C ALA A 62 3.04 2.65 0.68
N HIS A 63 3.78 3.42 1.48
CA HIS A 63 5.22 3.24 1.67
C HIS A 63 5.54 1.85 2.27
N GLU A 64 4.86 1.47 3.35
CA GLU A 64 5.10 0.19 4.01
C GLU A 64 4.65 -1.02 3.16
N ILE A 65 3.51 -0.90 2.45
CA ILE A 65 3.10 -1.91 1.47
C ILE A 65 4.11 -1.99 0.31
N GLY A 66 4.71 -0.86 -0.08
CA GLY A 66 5.82 -0.80 -1.02
C GLY A 66 6.99 -1.69 -0.58
N HIS A 67 7.37 -1.63 0.70
CA HIS A 67 8.39 -2.54 1.23
C HIS A 67 7.98 -4.01 1.10
N LEU A 68 6.75 -4.39 1.44
CA LEU A 68 6.28 -5.78 1.24
C LEU A 68 6.42 -6.22 -0.23
N LEU A 69 6.14 -5.31 -1.16
CA LEU A 69 6.31 -5.45 -2.61
C LEU A 69 7.77 -5.36 -3.10
N GLY A 70 8.74 -5.31 -2.19
CA GLY A 70 10.16 -5.36 -2.49
C GLY A 70 10.78 -4.03 -2.88
N LEU A 71 10.03 -2.93 -2.79
CA LEU A 71 10.55 -1.59 -3.03
C LEU A 71 11.48 -1.21 -1.88
N VAL A 72 12.62 -0.61 -2.21
CA VAL A 72 13.51 0.00 -1.22
C VAL A 72 13.41 1.51 -1.28
N HIS A 73 14.01 2.18 -0.28
CA HIS A 73 14.02 3.64 -0.26
C HIS A 73 14.65 4.25 -1.51
N ASP A 74 14.07 5.35 -1.96
CA ASP A 74 14.59 6.11 -3.08
C ASP A 74 15.97 6.70 -2.76
N THR A 75 16.83 6.72 -3.78
CA THR A 75 18.15 7.35 -3.75
C THR A 75 18.17 8.56 -4.69
N PRO A 76 19.18 9.45 -4.63
CA PRO A 76 19.25 10.60 -5.53
C PRO A 76 19.25 10.27 -7.04
N SER A 77 19.52 9.03 -7.43
CA SER A 77 19.43 8.57 -8.83
C SER A 77 18.02 8.15 -9.27
N CYS A 78 17.06 8.06 -8.35
CA CYS A 78 15.69 7.66 -8.64
C CYS A 78 14.89 8.86 -9.18
N ALA A 79 14.24 8.67 -10.33
CA ALA A 79 13.46 9.72 -10.96
C ALA A 79 12.01 9.71 -10.45
N CYS A 80 11.56 10.86 -9.95
CA CYS A 80 10.16 11.17 -9.68
C CYS A 80 9.52 11.89 -10.88
N ALA A 81 8.19 11.99 -10.90
CA ALA A 81 7.47 12.70 -11.97
C ALA A 81 7.91 14.17 -12.08
N ASP A 82 8.22 14.80 -10.95
CA ASP A 82 8.89 16.08 -10.84
C ASP A 82 10.26 15.87 -10.16
N PRO A 83 11.39 16.31 -10.75
CA PRO A 83 12.73 16.17 -10.16
C PRO A 83 12.91 16.84 -8.80
N SER A 84 12.07 17.82 -8.47
CA SER A 84 12.07 18.51 -7.18
C SER A 84 11.14 17.87 -6.15
N ALA A 85 10.27 16.96 -6.59
CA ALA A 85 9.33 16.26 -5.73
C ALA A 85 9.94 15.01 -5.12
N LYS A 86 9.41 14.65 -3.96
CA LYS A 86 9.65 13.36 -3.33
C LYS A 86 8.68 12.32 -3.87
N CYS A 87 9.09 11.06 -3.84
CA CYS A 87 8.24 9.92 -4.17
C CYS A 87 7.85 9.15 -2.92
N ILE A 88 6.87 8.24 -3.04
CA ILE A 88 6.33 7.47 -1.91
C ILE A 88 7.43 6.76 -1.13
N MET A 89 8.48 6.25 -1.79
CA MET A 89 9.59 5.53 -1.14
C MET A 89 10.72 6.46 -0.65
N ASP A 90 10.54 7.78 -0.65
CA ASP A 90 11.48 8.68 0.02
C ASP A 90 11.49 8.38 1.53
N PRO A 91 12.66 8.32 2.20
CA PRO A 91 12.73 8.13 3.65
C PRO A 91 12.01 9.21 4.47
N ASP A 92 11.76 10.38 3.88
CA ASP A 92 11.05 11.49 4.50
C ASP A 92 9.80 11.86 3.70
N ILE A 93 8.68 11.29 4.15
CA ILE A 93 7.32 11.46 3.62
C ILE A 93 6.59 12.73 4.10
N THR A 94 7.29 13.71 4.66
CA THR A 94 6.65 14.94 5.20
C THR A 94 5.86 15.74 4.16
N THR A 95 6.22 15.63 2.88
CA THR A 95 5.54 16.29 1.76
C THR A 95 4.28 15.57 1.27
N ASN A 96 3.91 14.44 1.89
CA ASN A 96 2.82 13.55 1.46
C ASN A 96 2.90 13.17 -0.04
N PRO A 97 4.03 12.57 -0.49
CA PRO A 97 4.18 12.19 -1.89
C PRO A 97 3.16 11.12 -2.30
N THR A 98 2.61 11.23 -3.51
CA THR A 98 1.55 10.35 -4.03
C THR A 98 1.97 9.52 -5.24
N ILE A 99 3.24 9.61 -5.65
CA ILE A 99 3.78 8.96 -6.85
C ILE A 99 4.97 8.08 -6.48
N PHE A 100 5.05 6.89 -7.05
CA PHE A 100 6.22 6.00 -6.97
C PHE A 100 7.30 6.39 -7.98
N SER A 101 8.57 6.24 -7.59
CA SER A 101 9.72 6.58 -8.44
C SER A 101 9.96 5.55 -9.55
N SER A 102 10.88 5.88 -10.47
CA SER A 102 11.40 4.92 -11.45
C SER A 102 12.08 3.70 -10.81
N CYS A 103 12.76 3.89 -9.67
CA CYS A 103 13.39 2.80 -8.92
C CYS A 103 12.32 1.87 -8.32
N SER A 104 11.30 2.44 -7.69
CA SER A 104 10.16 1.68 -7.16
C SER A 104 9.52 0.77 -8.21
N LYS A 105 9.31 1.28 -9.43
CA LYS A 105 8.78 0.49 -10.55
C LYS A 105 9.71 -0.65 -10.95
N THR A 106 11.01 -0.40 -10.97
CA THR A 106 12.04 -1.40 -11.31
C THR A 106 12.10 -2.49 -10.25
N ASP A 107 12.01 -2.13 -8.96
CA ASP A 107 12.02 -3.08 -7.86
C ASP A 107 10.76 -3.97 -7.86
N LEU A 108 9.58 -3.38 -8.07
CA LEU A 108 8.34 -4.14 -8.23
C LEU A 108 8.44 -5.14 -9.39
N GLN A 109 8.94 -4.69 -10.54
CA GLN A 109 9.17 -5.57 -11.68
C GLN A 109 10.12 -6.71 -11.32
N ARG A 110 11.23 -6.43 -10.62
CA ARG A 110 12.17 -7.49 -10.21
C ARG A 110 11.51 -8.50 -9.29
N LEU A 111 10.71 -8.05 -8.33
CA LEU A 111 9.99 -8.93 -7.40
C LEU A 111 9.00 -9.84 -8.14
N LEU A 112 8.18 -9.28 -9.03
CA LEU A 112 7.19 -10.04 -9.81
C LEU A 112 7.85 -11.03 -10.78
N HIS A 113 8.88 -10.62 -11.51
CA HIS A 113 9.63 -11.53 -12.40
C HIS A 113 10.39 -12.63 -11.62
N GLY A 114 10.70 -12.39 -10.35
CA GLY A 114 11.27 -13.38 -9.44
C GLY A 114 10.27 -14.44 -8.96
N GLY A 115 9.00 -14.37 -9.35
CA GLY A 115 7.96 -15.35 -8.99
C GLY A 115 7.23 -15.06 -7.68
N MET A 116 7.47 -13.89 -7.06
CA MET A 116 6.67 -13.42 -5.92
C MET A 116 5.36 -12.76 -6.38
N GLY A 117 4.46 -12.47 -5.44
CA GLY A 117 3.17 -11.84 -5.74
C GLY A 117 2.07 -12.82 -6.18
N HIS A 118 2.29 -14.13 -6.03
CA HIS A 118 1.34 -15.17 -6.45
C HIS A 118 -0.06 -15.05 -5.79
N CYS A 119 -0.15 -14.45 -4.60
CA CYS A 119 -1.39 -14.18 -3.87
C CYS A 119 -2.12 -12.90 -4.32
N LEU A 120 -1.66 -12.21 -5.36
CA LEU A 120 -2.32 -11.02 -5.91
C LEU A 120 -3.16 -11.33 -7.16
N HIS A 121 -3.24 -12.59 -7.55
CA HIS A 121 -3.92 -13.01 -8.78
C HIS A 121 -5.38 -13.43 -8.55
N ASP A 122 -5.79 -13.64 -7.30
CA ASP A 122 -7.18 -13.88 -6.95
C ASP A 122 -7.92 -12.56 -6.70
N LEU A 123 -8.98 -12.34 -7.47
CA LEU A 123 -9.88 -11.20 -7.27
C LEU A 123 -10.77 -11.47 -6.04
N PRO A 124 -10.94 -10.48 -5.14
CA PRO A 124 -11.83 -10.66 -4.00
C PRO A 124 -13.29 -10.80 -4.47
N ALA A 125 -14.00 -11.79 -3.93
CA ALA A 125 -15.41 -12.01 -4.26
C ALA A 125 -16.37 -11.00 -3.61
N THR A 126 -15.92 -10.33 -2.54
CA THR A 126 -16.68 -9.34 -1.80
C THR A 126 -15.76 -8.23 -1.33
N VAL A 127 -16.10 -6.98 -1.62
CA VAL A 127 -15.36 -5.80 -1.16
C VAL A 127 -16.11 -5.15 0.02
N TYR A 128 -15.36 -4.61 0.98
CA TYR A 128 -15.95 -3.82 2.05
C TYR A 128 -16.62 -2.56 1.47
N GLY A 129 -17.88 -2.33 1.80
CA GLY A 129 -18.67 -1.22 1.26
C GLY A 129 -19.86 -1.66 0.38
N GLY A 130 -19.88 -2.93 -0.03
CA GLY A 130 -20.91 -3.48 -0.91
C GLY A 130 -20.56 -3.33 -2.40
N PRO A 131 -21.41 -3.87 -3.31
CA PRO A 131 -21.14 -3.88 -4.76
C PRO A 131 -21.02 -2.48 -5.36
N VAL A 132 -19.99 -2.23 -6.18
CA VAL A 132 -19.77 -0.98 -6.90
C VAL A 132 -19.46 -1.25 -8.37
N CYS A 133 -20.46 -1.07 -9.24
CA CYS A 133 -20.29 -1.20 -10.69
C CYS A 133 -19.34 -0.14 -11.25
N GLY A 134 -18.35 -0.59 -12.03
CA GLY A 134 -17.29 0.22 -12.64
C GLY A 134 -15.94 0.11 -11.93
N ASN A 135 -15.79 -0.74 -10.89
CA ASN A 135 -14.54 -0.90 -10.15
C ASN A 135 -13.64 -2.02 -10.69
N GLY A 136 -14.10 -2.77 -11.71
CA GLY A 136 -13.39 -3.88 -12.34
C GLY A 136 -13.45 -5.20 -11.56
N ILE A 137 -14.26 -5.28 -10.50
CA ILE A 137 -14.46 -6.46 -9.67
C ILE A 137 -15.90 -6.91 -9.87
N ARG A 138 -16.12 -8.11 -10.41
CA ARG A 138 -17.49 -8.62 -10.57
C ARG A 138 -18.08 -9.00 -9.21
N GLU A 139 -18.99 -8.19 -8.70
CA GLU A 139 -19.61 -8.37 -7.39
C GLU A 139 -21.03 -8.98 -7.46
N THR A 140 -21.63 -9.24 -6.29
CA THR A 140 -22.97 -9.84 -6.24
C THR A 140 -24.02 -8.89 -6.82
N GLY A 141 -24.76 -9.35 -7.81
CA GLY A 141 -25.78 -8.56 -8.52
C GLY A 141 -25.30 -8.02 -9.87
N GLU A 142 -24.01 -8.14 -10.17
CA GLU A 142 -23.44 -7.74 -11.45
C GLU A 142 -23.32 -8.92 -12.40
N VAL A 143 -23.59 -8.67 -13.69
CA VAL A 143 -23.35 -9.65 -14.76
C VAL A 143 -21.88 -9.61 -15.19
N CYS A 144 -21.30 -8.41 -15.19
CA CYS A 144 -19.91 -8.10 -15.54
C CYS A 144 -19.52 -6.74 -14.93
N ASP A 145 -18.23 -6.55 -14.70
CA ASP A 145 -17.64 -5.24 -14.41
C ASP A 145 -16.34 -5.11 -15.20
N CYS A 146 -16.28 -4.17 -16.14
CA CYS A 146 -15.11 -3.93 -16.99
C CYS A 146 -14.17 -2.83 -16.46
N GLY A 147 -14.47 -2.28 -15.28
CA GLY A 147 -13.84 -1.08 -14.78
C GLY A 147 -14.41 0.19 -15.41
N ASP A 148 -13.91 1.33 -14.94
CA ASP A 148 -14.28 2.64 -15.44
C ASP A 148 -13.90 2.79 -16.92
N VAL A 149 -14.82 3.33 -17.70
CA VAL A 149 -14.56 3.81 -19.07
C VAL A 149 -13.87 5.16 -18.98
N VAL A 150 -12.59 5.14 -18.61
CA VAL A 150 -11.70 6.31 -18.73
C VAL A 150 -11.34 6.56 -20.19
#